data_AF-A0A940KAW4-F1
#
_entry.id   AF-A0A940KAW4-F1
#
_cell.length_a   1.000
_cell.length_b   1.000
_cell.length_c   1.000
_cell.angle_alpha   90.00
_cell.angle_beta   90.00
_cell.angle_gamma   90.00
#
_symmetry.space_group_name_H-M   'P 1'
#
loop_
_entity.id
_entity.type
_entity.pdbx_description
1 polymer ?
#
loop_
_entity_poly.entity_id
_entity_poly.type
_entity_poly.pdbx_seq_one_letter_code
_entity_poly.pdbx_strand_id
1 'polypeptide(L)'
;MGKQPQQPGANQGSTEAQQSASTQQSAPASQTGEASPSVAGREAQLVQLTIAPPRGVPTMQRLRDLPRVTVAFPPCAEELLSLIKTSDRDDITVAFRDYFKFYRHQILGQDSSSGTVEELDQKVAAELDPDLRSCESGGIILHGPQPSDWPSDCCLCTPCVTLDGVRNPSADPGTPPVPGMRRLCAGDVVWLFYHERMGIHQVLGAILDAFATSGRLPISNGSLDLGVNTNIVRDDITALILEIMVRQTKMGMSSSVRDRGALYRTSLGWESLLAKPLKLDTEVNTGFSNLFHRFIFNALEFYRDKRLAVAIQSTAVPTARPSVATLITLSDTIDVLKKRFEAFSYGRNYYNALAGIVWTVSAMSVIRELRGTLGIPSAFEAAHEFIPAAYDLLVLKRPVTRGDVNRYEVHRSCAVNGRDILLDLEVVDHRKNQPGEELEDWLNQIEAKVEGYRTAYRNLTGIDLGASASSAVEQQVQAAA
;
A
#
# COMPACT_ATOMS: atom_id res chain seq x y z
N MET A 1 -52.47 21.41 40.94
CA MET A 1 -51.79 22.73 40.88
C MET A 1 -50.55 22.56 40.01
N GLY A 2 -50.36 23.13 38.83
CA GLY A 2 -51.14 23.99 37.97
C GLY A 2 -50.33 24.28 36.69
N LYS A 3 -51.07 24.55 35.61
CA LYS A 3 -50.74 25.35 34.41
C LYS A 3 -49.77 24.82 33.33
N GLN A 4 -50.37 24.53 32.16
CA GLN A 4 -49.83 24.74 30.81
C GLN A 4 -49.28 26.18 30.62
N PRO A 5 -48.41 26.42 29.62
CA PRO A 5 -48.93 27.03 28.39
C PRO A 5 -48.25 26.60 27.05
N GLN A 6 -49.10 26.44 26.03
CA GLN A 6 -49.05 27.02 24.67
C GLN A 6 -47.80 26.88 23.75
N GLN A 7 -48.02 26.19 22.62
CA GLN A 7 -47.47 26.47 21.27
C GLN A 7 -47.99 27.84 20.75
N PRO A 8 -47.32 28.52 19.78
CA PRO A 8 -47.56 28.23 18.34
C PRO A 8 -46.37 28.51 17.39
N GLY A 9 -46.43 27.98 16.16
CA GLY A 9 -45.72 28.58 15.03
C GLY A 9 -45.22 27.65 13.93
N ALA A 10 -46.11 26.88 13.30
CA ALA A 10 -45.87 26.35 11.96
C ALA A 10 -46.22 27.43 10.94
N ASN A 11 -45.30 27.80 10.06
CA ASN A 11 -45.63 28.60 8.87
C ASN A 11 -45.03 27.95 7.62
N GLN A 12 -45.93 27.67 6.68
CA GLN A 12 -45.69 27.11 5.38
C GLN A 12 -45.14 28.19 4.43
N GLY A 13 -44.26 27.77 3.52
CA GLY A 13 -43.74 28.61 2.45
C GLY A 13 -43.49 27.76 1.20
N SER A 14 -44.59 27.26 0.63
CA SER A 14 -44.65 26.63 -0.69
C SER A 14 -44.35 27.66 -1.78
N THR A 15 -43.41 27.34 -2.68
CA THR A 15 -43.14 28.10 -3.92
C THR A 15 -43.41 27.18 -5.11
N GLU A 16 -44.59 27.36 -5.69
CA GLU A 16 -44.97 27.09 -7.09
C GLU A 16 -45.50 28.45 -7.61
N ALA A 17 -45.38 28.91 -8.84
CA ALA A 17 -44.98 28.35 -10.12
C ALA A 17 -44.68 29.52 -11.08
N GLN A 18 -44.18 29.20 -12.28
CA GLN A 18 -44.69 29.65 -13.59
C GLN A 18 -43.62 30.06 -14.61
N GLN A 19 -43.62 29.28 -15.71
CA GLN A 19 -43.69 29.72 -17.12
C GLN A 19 -42.46 30.51 -17.65
N SER A 20 -41.83 30.15 -18.76
CA SER A 20 -42.46 29.90 -20.06
C SER A 20 -41.51 29.20 -21.03
N ALA A 21 -42.08 28.38 -21.91
CA ALA A 21 -41.47 27.80 -23.09
C ALA A 21 -41.56 28.74 -24.32
N SER A 22 -40.55 28.71 -25.18
CA SER A 22 -40.61 28.91 -26.65
C SER A 22 -39.22 28.49 -27.18
N THR A 23 -39.02 27.42 -27.95
CA THR A 23 -39.54 26.96 -29.25
C THR A 23 -38.97 27.75 -30.45
N GLN A 24 -38.30 27.00 -31.34
CA GLN A 24 -38.12 27.22 -32.79
C GLN A 24 -37.13 28.31 -33.25
N GLN A 25 -36.43 28.21 -34.39
CA GLN A 25 -36.06 27.14 -35.32
C GLN A 25 -35.23 27.87 -36.42
N SER A 26 -34.28 27.17 -37.01
CA SER A 26 -33.93 27.23 -38.45
C SER A 26 -33.41 28.53 -39.08
N ALA A 27 -32.22 28.39 -39.67
CA ALA A 27 -31.72 29.13 -40.83
C ALA A 27 -32.65 28.93 -42.07
N PRO A 28 -32.50 29.71 -43.16
CA PRO A 28 -31.43 29.40 -44.13
C PRO A 28 -30.80 30.59 -44.90
N ALA A 29 -29.59 30.29 -45.37
CA ALA A 29 -28.86 30.73 -46.57
C ALA A 29 -29.47 31.77 -47.55
N SER A 30 -28.63 32.71 -48.02
CA SER A 30 -27.92 32.58 -49.32
C SER A 30 -27.22 33.89 -49.75
N GLN A 31 -25.97 33.74 -50.24
CA GLN A 31 -25.35 34.34 -51.45
C GLN A 31 -25.27 35.90 -51.53
N THR A 32 -24.22 36.58 -52.01
CA THR A 32 -23.21 36.33 -53.07
C THR A 32 -22.24 37.53 -53.11
N GLY A 33 -21.05 37.36 -53.70
CA GLY A 33 -20.20 38.44 -54.23
C GLY A 33 -18.80 38.51 -53.58
N GLU A 34 -17.84 37.69 -54.01
CA GLU A 34 -16.80 38.04 -55.02
C GLU A 34 -15.93 39.26 -54.67
N ALA A 35 -14.68 38.99 -54.29
CA ALA A 35 -13.48 39.57 -54.90
C ALA A 35 -12.22 38.93 -54.28
N SER A 36 -11.55 38.07 -55.03
CA SER A 36 -10.21 37.57 -54.72
C SER A 36 -9.15 38.65 -54.95
N PRO A 37 -8.11 38.70 -54.11
CA PRO A 37 -6.77 38.94 -54.59
C PRO A 37 -5.89 37.71 -54.34
N SER A 38 -5.21 37.30 -55.40
CA SER A 38 -4.14 36.31 -55.41
C SER A 38 -3.04 36.69 -54.41
N VAL A 39 -2.84 35.87 -53.38
CA VAL A 39 -1.63 35.89 -52.55
C VAL A 39 -1.04 34.48 -52.55
N ALA A 40 0.25 34.46 -52.85
CA ALA A 40 1.11 33.31 -53.07
C ALA A 40 0.94 32.19 -52.03
N GLY A 41 1.03 30.95 -52.53
CA GLY A 41 1.05 29.74 -51.74
C GLY A 41 2.12 29.77 -50.66
N ARG A 42 1.68 29.88 -49.41
CA ARG A 42 2.36 29.25 -48.29
C ARG A 42 1.58 27.98 -48.01
N GLU A 43 2.19 26.85 -48.34
CA GLU A 43 1.79 25.56 -47.77
C GLU A 43 1.59 25.78 -46.26
N ALA A 44 0.37 25.54 -45.78
CA ALA A 44 0.11 25.46 -44.35
C ALA A 44 0.92 24.27 -43.84
N GLN A 45 2.14 24.54 -43.39
CA GLN A 45 2.98 23.57 -42.72
C GLN A 45 2.22 23.16 -41.48
N LEU A 46 1.57 22.01 -41.56
CA LEU A 46 0.87 21.39 -40.44
C LEU A 46 1.95 21.05 -39.42
N VAL A 47 2.21 21.96 -38.47
CA VAL A 47 3.13 21.72 -37.36
C VAL A 47 2.47 20.66 -36.49
N GLN A 48 2.76 19.39 -36.76
CA GLN A 48 2.52 18.33 -35.81
C GLN A 48 3.41 18.61 -34.60
N LEU A 49 2.81 19.17 -33.55
CA LEU A 49 3.43 19.26 -32.24
C LEU A 49 3.52 17.82 -31.69
N THR A 50 4.62 17.16 -32.00
CA THR A 50 4.98 15.90 -31.34
C THR A 50 5.29 16.23 -29.90
N ILE A 51 4.30 16.09 -29.02
CA ILE A 51 4.50 16.18 -27.57
C ILE A 51 5.39 15.00 -27.22
N ALA A 52 6.67 15.27 -26.94
CA ALA A 52 7.56 14.26 -26.41
C ALA A 52 6.93 13.72 -25.12
N PRO A 53 6.80 12.39 -24.96
CA PRO A 53 6.29 11.83 -23.72
C PRO A 53 7.15 12.36 -22.55
N PRO A 54 6.54 12.68 -21.39
CA PRO A 54 7.27 13.16 -20.24
C PRO A 54 8.39 12.17 -19.91
N ARG A 55 9.58 12.70 -19.59
CA ARG A 55 10.72 11.85 -19.20
C ARG A 55 10.40 11.23 -17.84
N GLY A 56 10.10 9.93 -17.83
CA GLY A 56 9.87 9.20 -16.58
C GLY A 56 11.13 9.16 -15.73
N VAL A 57 11.04 9.50 -14.45
CA VAL A 57 12.16 9.36 -13.51
C VAL A 57 12.24 7.90 -13.08
N PRO A 58 13.38 7.20 -13.27
CA PRO A 58 13.48 5.76 -13.03
C PRO A 58 13.68 5.45 -11.54
N THR A 59 12.76 5.89 -10.69
CA THR A 59 12.85 5.76 -9.22
C THR A 59 12.98 4.30 -8.79
N MET A 60 12.25 3.38 -9.42
CA MET A 60 12.33 1.96 -9.12
C MET A 60 13.70 1.33 -9.37
N GLN A 61 14.34 1.67 -10.48
CA GLN A 61 15.69 1.21 -10.76
C GLN A 61 16.68 1.76 -9.72
N ARG A 62 16.55 3.04 -9.35
CA ARG A 62 17.41 3.65 -8.33
C ARG A 62 17.18 3.06 -6.94
N LEU A 63 15.94 2.74 -6.57
CA LEU A 63 15.61 2.09 -5.30
C LEU A 63 16.23 0.70 -5.20
N ARG A 64 16.27 -0.03 -6.31
CA ARG A 64 16.95 -1.33 -6.40
C ARG A 64 18.46 -1.19 -6.25
N ASP A 65 19.05 -0.14 -6.82
CA ASP A 65 20.50 0.09 -6.81
C ASP A 65 21.00 0.55 -5.42
N LEU A 66 20.10 0.85 -4.49
CA LEU A 66 20.46 1.10 -3.10
C LEU A 66 21.08 -0.15 -2.44
N PRO A 67 22.03 0.04 -1.51
CA PRO A 67 22.68 -1.07 -0.84
C PRO A 67 21.66 -1.90 -0.05
N ARG A 68 21.89 -3.22 -0.03
CA ARG A 68 21.11 -4.17 0.76
C ARG A 68 21.33 -3.92 2.24
N VAL A 69 20.29 -4.10 3.02
CA VAL A 69 20.35 -4.05 4.48
C VAL A 69 20.28 -5.47 5.02
N THR A 70 21.30 -5.90 5.75
CA THR A 70 21.34 -7.23 6.37
C THR A 70 20.69 -7.16 7.75
N VAL A 71 19.48 -7.69 7.86
CA VAL A 71 18.76 -7.86 9.14
C VAL A 71 18.23 -9.29 9.20
N ALA A 72 18.20 -9.87 10.40
CA ALA A 72 17.62 -11.19 10.61
C ALA A 72 16.15 -11.20 10.13
N PHE A 73 15.80 -12.19 9.31
CA PHE A 73 14.42 -12.39 8.91
C PHE A 73 13.58 -12.84 10.13
N PRO A 74 12.30 -12.43 10.23
CA PRO A 74 11.43 -12.92 11.29
C PRO A 74 11.38 -14.46 11.27
N PRO A 75 11.38 -15.11 12.45
CA PRO A 75 11.35 -16.57 12.51
C PRO A 75 10.08 -17.12 11.85
N CYS A 76 10.21 -18.26 11.18
CA CYS A 76 9.13 -18.97 10.48
C CYS A 76 8.35 -18.12 9.46
N ALA A 77 8.97 -17.11 8.85
CA ALA A 77 8.28 -16.24 7.90
C ALA A 77 7.76 -17.02 6.68
N GLU A 78 8.48 -18.05 6.25
CA GLU A 78 8.10 -18.96 5.19
C GLU A 78 6.82 -19.73 5.51
N GLU A 79 6.68 -20.27 6.73
CA GLU A 79 5.44 -20.94 7.15
C GLU A 79 4.30 -19.94 7.30
N LEU A 80 4.54 -18.78 7.93
CA LEU A 80 3.51 -17.76 8.15
C LEU A 80 2.90 -17.25 6.84
N LEU A 81 3.70 -17.16 5.77
CA LEU A 81 3.27 -16.68 4.46
C LEU A 81 2.81 -17.80 3.52
N SER A 82 2.89 -19.07 3.92
CA SER A 82 2.66 -20.23 3.04
C SER A 82 1.23 -20.40 2.53
N LEU A 83 0.24 -19.73 3.14
CA LEU A 83 -1.16 -19.70 2.64
C LEU A 83 -1.33 -18.87 1.35
N ILE A 84 -0.31 -18.12 0.95
CA ILE A 84 -0.40 -17.20 -0.18
C ILE A 84 0.04 -17.93 -1.45
N LYS A 85 -0.88 -18.03 -2.40
CA LYS A 85 -0.61 -18.54 -3.74
C LYS A 85 -0.26 -17.35 -4.63
N THR A 86 0.98 -17.26 -5.07
CA THR A 86 1.48 -16.26 -6.01
C THR A 86 0.76 -16.30 -7.35
N SER A 87 0.02 -17.35 -7.70
CA SER A 87 -0.85 -17.35 -8.89
C SER A 87 -2.10 -16.48 -8.75
N ASP A 88 -2.53 -16.20 -7.52
CA ASP A 88 -3.79 -15.50 -7.26
C ASP A 88 -3.71 -14.02 -7.69
N ARG A 89 -4.87 -13.45 -8.02
CA ARG A 89 -5.02 -12.05 -8.43
C ARG A 89 -5.81 -11.26 -7.39
N ASP A 90 -5.51 -11.50 -6.12
CA ASP A 90 -6.15 -10.80 -5.01
C ASP A 90 -5.22 -9.79 -4.33
N ASP A 91 -5.79 -8.91 -3.50
CA ASP A 91 -5.05 -7.86 -2.81
C ASP A 91 -4.00 -8.39 -1.83
N ILE A 92 -4.19 -9.60 -1.30
CA ILE A 92 -3.25 -10.23 -0.37
C ILE A 92 -2.00 -10.67 -1.12
N THR A 93 -2.18 -11.25 -2.31
CA THR A 93 -1.10 -11.64 -3.20
C THR A 93 -0.37 -10.41 -3.74
N VAL A 94 -1.08 -9.32 -4.00
CA VAL A 94 -0.46 -8.01 -4.31
C VAL A 94 0.40 -7.54 -3.13
N ALA A 95 -0.12 -7.54 -1.90
CA ALA A 95 0.64 -7.16 -0.71
C ALA A 95 1.85 -8.08 -0.46
N PHE A 96 1.73 -9.38 -0.75
CA PHE A 96 2.86 -10.31 -0.72
C PHE A 96 3.90 -9.94 -1.76
N ARG A 97 3.52 -9.81 -3.04
CA ARG A 97 4.43 -9.47 -4.15
C ARG A 97 5.07 -8.10 -4.01
N ASP A 98 4.42 -7.17 -3.32
CA ASP A 98 5.00 -5.89 -2.94
C ASP A 98 6.25 -6.08 -2.08
N TYR A 99 6.30 -7.09 -1.21
CA TYR A 99 7.40 -7.25 -0.24
C TYR A 99 8.31 -8.44 -0.53
N PHE A 100 7.72 -9.57 -0.88
CA PHE A 100 8.33 -10.87 -0.76
C PHE A 100 8.31 -11.62 -2.08
N LYS A 101 9.23 -12.55 -2.17
CA LYS A 101 9.23 -13.61 -3.17
C LYS A 101 9.67 -14.90 -2.50
N PHE A 102 9.01 -16.00 -2.85
CA PHE A 102 9.49 -17.32 -2.48
C PHE A 102 10.70 -17.70 -3.33
N TYR A 103 11.74 -18.18 -2.67
CA TYR A 103 12.94 -18.71 -3.31
C TYR A 103 13.20 -20.12 -2.79
N ARG A 104 13.70 -20.98 -3.66
CA ARG A 104 14.25 -22.28 -3.27
C ARG A 104 15.72 -22.31 -3.65
N HIS A 105 16.58 -22.55 -2.67
CA HIS A 105 18.02 -22.73 -2.93
C HIS A 105 18.24 -24.08 -3.62
N GLN A 106 19.02 -24.09 -4.71
CA GLN A 106 19.38 -25.31 -5.42
C GLN A 106 20.58 -25.97 -4.72
N ILE A 107 20.45 -27.26 -4.37
CA ILE A 107 21.58 -28.08 -3.93
C ILE A 107 22.15 -28.78 -5.17
N LEU A 108 23.47 -28.78 -5.32
CA LEU A 108 24.14 -29.65 -6.28
C LEU A 108 23.86 -31.12 -5.91
N GLY A 109 23.12 -31.86 -6.75
CA GLY A 109 22.93 -33.31 -6.63
C GLY A 109 21.53 -33.84 -6.28
N GLN A 110 20.46 -33.03 -6.35
CA GLN A 110 19.10 -33.56 -6.29
C GLN A 110 18.66 -34.12 -7.65
N ASP A 111 18.96 -35.40 -7.90
CA ASP A 111 18.33 -36.19 -8.96
C ASP A 111 16.89 -36.56 -8.56
N SER A 112 15.95 -36.25 -9.43
CA SER A 112 14.49 -36.29 -9.24
C SER A 112 13.88 -37.72 -9.21
N SER A 113 14.52 -38.71 -8.58
CA SER A 113 14.26 -40.13 -8.88
C SER A 113 13.83 -41.07 -7.73
N SER A 114 13.37 -40.60 -6.57
CA SER A 114 12.86 -41.49 -5.50
C SER A 114 11.34 -41.42 -5.30
N GLY A 115 10.63 -42.30 -6.00
CA GLY A 115 9.16 -42.29 -6.18
C GLY A 115 8.30 -42.92 -5.08
N THR A 116 8.51 -42.57 -3.81
CA THR A 116 7.57 -42.95 -2.72
C THR A 116 7.05 -41.77 -1.90
N VAL A 117 7.51 -40.55 -2.18
CA VAL A 117 7.03 -39.28 -1.59
C VAL A 117 6.03 -38.57 -2.51
N GLU A 118 5.84 -39.09 -3.74
CA GLU A 118 5.22 -38.37 -4.87
C GLU A 118 3.72 -38.07 -4.73
N GLU A 119 2.92 -38.92 -4.07
CA GLU A 119 1.46 -38.67 -3.96
C GLU A 119 1.11 -37.66 -2.85
N LEU A 120 1.88 -37.67 -1.75
CA LEU A 120 1.74 -36.69 -0.67
C LEU A 120 2.31 -35.34 -1.10
N ASP A 121 3.49 -35.37 -1.72
CA ASP A 121 4.06 -34.18 -2.34
C ASP A 121 3.12 -33.63 -3.37
N GLN A 122 2.42 -34.42 -4.21
CA GLN A 122 1.47 -33.88 -5.19
C GLN A 122 0.24 -33.19 -4.57
N LYS A 123 -0.32 -33.71 -3.47
CA LYS A 123 -1.49 -33.10 -2.82
C LYS A 123 -1.13 -31.84 -2.03
N VAL A 124 -0.04 -31.89 -1.26
CA VAL A 124 0.55 -30.69 -0.64
C VAL A 124 1.02 -29.72 -1.74
N ALA A 125 1.49 -30.24 -2.87
CA ALA A 125 1.81 -29.50 -4.08
C ALA A 125 0.61 -29.04 -4.89
N ALA A 126 -0.63 -29.29 -4.49
CA ALA A 126 -1.78 -28.58 -5.06
C ALA A 126 -2.13 -27.35 -4.20
N GLU A 127 -1.77 -27.39 -2.92
CA GLU A 127 -2.19 -26.38 -1.95
C GLU A 127 -1.13 -25.34 -1.61
N LEU A 128 0.17 -25.65 -1.71
CA LEU A 128 1.21 -24.63 -1.58
C LEU A 128 1.43 -23.90 -2.93
N ASP A 129 2.10 -22.77 -2.89
CA ASP A 129 2.50 -22.05 -4.10
C ASP A 129 3.52 -22.83 -4.97
N PRO A 130 3.43 -22.81 -6.32
CA PRO A 130 4.47 -23.40 -7.17
C PRO A 130 5.86 -22.79 -6.99
N ASP A 131 6.01 -21.51 -6.66
CA ASP A 131 7.33 -20.88 -6.46
C ASP A 131 8.00 -21.33 -5.15
N LEU A 132 7.22 -21.83 -4.17
CA LEU A 132 7.78 -22.58 -3.03
C LEU A 132 8.41 -23.91 -3.49
N ARG A 133 8.06 -24.39 -4.69
CA ARG A 133 8.49 -25.69 -5.23
C ARG A 133 9.56 -25.56 -6.33
N SER A 134 9.46 -24.59 -7.23
CA SER A 134 10.29 -24.51 -8.45
C SER A 134 11.53 -23.60 -8.30
N CYS A 135 12.67 -24.09 -8.79
CA CYS A 135 13.94 -23.36 -8.89
C CYS A 135 14.26 -23.00 -10.35
N GLU A 136 13.39 -22.25 -11.03
CA GLU A 136 13.67 -21.85 -12.42
C GLU A 136 14.48 -20.54 -12.52
N SER A 137 14.54 -19.75 -11.45
CA SER A 137 15.23 -18.46 -11.41
C SER A 137 16.15 -18.27 -10.19
N GLY A 138 16.58 -19.37 -9.59
CA GLY A 138 17.56 -19.37 -8.50
C GLY A 138 18.86 -18.72 -8.95
N GLY A 139 19.06 -17.45 -8.57
CA GLY A 139 20.33 -16.80 -8.74
C GLY A 139 21.37 -17.59 -7.97
N ILE A 140 22.30 -18.22 -8.69
CA ILE A 140 23.54 -18.74 -8.11
C ILE A 140 24.12 -17.58 -7.31
N ILE A 141 24.31 -17.75 -6.00
CA ILE A 141 25.17 -16.86 -5.23
C ILE A 141 26.58 -17.13 -5.75
N LEU A 142 26.94 -16.47 -6.85
CA LEU A 142 28.27 -16.53 -7.45
C LEU A 142 29.24 -15.75 -6.56
N HIS A 143 29.66 -16.36 -5.46
CA HIS A 143 30.94 -16.04 -4.86
C HIS A 143 32.03 -16.76 -5.65
N GLY A 144 32.47 -16.12 -6.74
CA GLY A 144 33.80 -16.30 -7.37
C GLY A 144 34.20 -17.72 -7.85
N PRO A 145 35.18 -17.81 -8.76
CA PRO A 145 35.76 -19.09 -9.14
C PRO A 145 36.84 -19.46 -8.13
N GLN A 146 36.49 -20.05 -6.99
CA GLN A 146 37.43 -20.87 -6.23
C GLN A 146 36.80 -22.21 -5.84
N PRO A 147 37.39 -23.34 -6.29
CA PRO A 147 36.93 -24.67 -5.92
C PRO A 147 37.73 -25.15 -4.70
N SER A 148 37.21 -25.02 -3.48
CA SER A 148 37.74 -25.84 -2.37
C SER A 148 36.89 -25.94 -1.10
N ASP A 149 35.93 -25.06 -0.83
CA ASP A 149 35.35 -25.06 0.52
C ASP A 149 34.06 -25.87 0.57
N TRP A 150 34.27 -27.18 0.75
CA TRP A 150 33.29 -28.14 1.25
C TRP A 150 33.28 -28.10 2.79
N PRO A 151 32.11 -27.99 3.45
CA PRO A 151 30.76 -27.94 2.90
C PRO A 151 30.30 -26.52 2.54
N SER A 152 29.33 -26.41 1.63
CA SER A 152 28.54 -25.20 1.44
C SER A 152 27.80 -24.82 2.73
N ASP A 153 27.74 -23.54 3.08
CA ASP A 153 27.08 -22.97 4.27
C ASP A 153 25.55 -23.22 4.38
N CYS A 154 24.98 -24.12 3.59
CA CYS A 154 23.56 -24.46 3.56
C CYS A 154 23.35 -25.98 3.45
N CYS A 155 23.46 -26.67 4.58
CA CYS A 155 22.97 -28.05 4.73
C CYS A 155 21.48 -27.99 5.13
N LEU A 156 20.59 -28.42 4.22
CA LEU A 156 19.10 -28.41 4.27
C LEU A 156 18.45 -27.15 3.65
N CYS A 157 17.98 -27.27 2.41
CA CYS A 157 17.24 -26.21 1.70
C CYS A 157 15.72 -26.37 1.89
N THR A 158 15.18 -25.76 2.93
CA THR A 158 13.76 -25.41 3.01
C THR A 158 13.49 -24.24 2.04
N PRO A 159 12.34 -24.14 1.36
CA PRO A 159 11.97 -22.90 0.67
C PRO A 159 12.11 -21.71 1.62
N CYS A 160 12.72 -20.63 1.16
CA CYS A 160 12.93 -19.42 1.92
C CYS A 160 12.06 -18.29 1.36
N VAL A 161 11.51 -17.47 2.26
CA VAL A 161 10.99 -16.16 1.88
C VAL A 161 12.16 -15.19 1.88
N THR A 162 12.25 -14.37 0.84
CA THR A 162 13.17 -13.24 0.84
C THR A 162 12.45 -11.94 0.54
N LEU A 163 13.03 -10.84 1.00
CA LEU A 163 12.60 -9.50 0.64
C LEU A 163 13.10 -9.23 -0.79
N ASP A 164 12.20 -9.31 -1.78
CA ASP A 164 12.50 -9.08 -3.20
C ASP A 164 11.21 -8.75 -3.96
N GLY A 165 10.41 -7.85 -3.38
CA GLY A 165 9.11 -7.46 -3.89
C GLY A 165 9.12 -6.24 -4.79
N VAL A 166 8.09 -6.10 -5.61
CA VAL A 166 7.90 -4.98 -6.54
C VAL A 166 6.96 -3.96 -5.91
N ARG A 167 7.51 -3.01 -5.17
CA ARG A 167 6.77 -1.84 -4.65
C ARG A 167 6.73 -0.77 -5.73
N ASN A 168 5.72 0.09 -5.74
CA ASN A 168 5.71 1.28 -6.60
C ASN A 168 5.98 0.98 -8.11
N PRO A 169 5.24 0.05 -8.75
CA PRO A 169 5.48 -0.31 -10.14
C PRO A 169 5.33 0.90 -11.07
N SER A 170 6.13 0.93 -12.14
CA SER A 170 5.98 1.95 -13.20
C SER A 170 4.57 1.89 -13.77
N ALA A 171 3.95 3.05 -13.98
CA ALA A 171 2.64 3.15 -14.61
C ALA A 171 2.66 2.80 -16.10
N ASP A 172 3.84 2.72 -16.71
CA ASP A 172 4.00 2.42 -18.14
C ASP A 172 3.96 0.89 -18.40
N PRO A 173 2.90 0.38 -19.05
CA PRO A 173 2.71 -1.05 -19.30
C PRO A 173 3.75 -1.66 -20.27
N GLY A 174 4.57 -0.84 -20.94
CA GLY A 174 5.64 -1.30 -21.82
C GLY A 174 6.99 -1.52 -21.14
N THR A 175 7.13 -1.14 -19.87
CA THR A 175 8.40 -1.26 -19.15
C THR A 175 8.70 -2.73 -18.85
N PRO A 176 9.90 -3.27 -19.18
CA PRO A 176 10.25 -4.64 -18.83
C PRO A 176 10.12 -4.85 -17.30
N PRO A 177 9.72 -6.05 -16.85
CA PRO A 177 9.56 -6.34 -15.43
C PRO A 177 10.88 -6.06 -14.70
N VAL A 178 10.85 -5.07 -13.82
CA VAL A 178 12.02 -4.66 -13.04
C VAL A 178 12.21 -5.67 -11.90
N PRO A 179 13.45 -6.13 -11.65
CA PRO A 179 13.74 -6.98 -10.49
C PRO A 179 13.31 -6.32 -9.17
N GLY A 180 12.90 -7.14 -8.20
CA GLY A 180 12.37 -6.66 -6.91
C GLY A 180 13.35 -5.85 -6.06
N MET A 181 12.79 -5.12 -5.11
CA MET A 181 13.52 -4.33 -4.13
C MET A 181 13.80 -5.17 -2.87
N ARG A 182 15.08 -5.21 -2.49
CA ARG A 182 15.58 -6.06 -1.39
C ARG A 182 15.86 -5.32 -0.08
N ARG A 183 15.21 -4.18 0.12
CA ARG A 183 15.31 -3.36 1.33
C ARG A 183 13.99 -2.72 1.70
N LEU A 184 13.77 -2.47 2.98
CA LEU A 184 12.70 -1.61 3.46
C LEU A 184 13.15 -0.15 3.52
N CYS A 185 12.18 0.74 3.53
CA CYS A 185 12.31 2.19 3.47
C CYS A 185 11.33 2.84 4.46
N ALA A 186 11.48 4.14 4.74
CA ALA A 186 10.62 4.84 5.71
C ALA A 186 9.13 4.79 5.31
N GLY A 187 8.84 4.76 4.00
CA GLY A 187 7.49 4.60 3.47
C GLY A 187 6.80 3.30 3.86
N ASP A 188 7.54 2.22 4.11
CA ASP A 188 6.97 0.93 4.52
C ASP A 188 6.37 0.99 5.93
N VAL A 189 6.85 1.91 6.77
CA VAL A 189 6.27 2.16 8.09
C VAL A 189 4.90 2.83 7.98
N VAL A 190 4.70 3.71 6.99
CA VAL A 190 3.39 4.32 6.70
C VAL A 190 2.40 3.25 6.24
N TRP A 191 2.84 2.35 5.35
CA TRP A 191 2.03 1.21 4.92
C TRP A 191 1.56 0.37 6.12
N LEU A 192 2.49 0.00 6.99
CA LEU A 192 2.22 -0.81 8.18
C LEU A 192 1.27 -0.09 9.16
N PHE A 193 1.49 1.20 9.40
CA PHE A 193 0.65 2.02 10.30
C PHE A 193 -0.81 2.03 9.87
N TYR A 194 -1.10 2.25 8.57
CA TYR A 194 -2.47 2.27 8.08
C TYR A 194 -3.13 0.89 8.10
N HIS A 195 -2.38 -0.21 7.89
CA HIS A 195 -2.91 -1.57 8.04
C HIS A 195 -3.19 -1.92 9.52
N GLU A 196 -2.40 -1.40 10.46
CA GLU A 196 -2.74 -1.51 11.87
C GLU A 196 -4.02 -0.73 12.21
N ARG A 197 -4.15 0.51 11.74
CA ARG A 197 -5.37 1.32 11.93
C ARG A 197 -6.59 0.70 11.27
N MET A 198 -6.42 -0.03 10.17
CA MET A 198 -7.49 -0.79 9.54
C MET A 198 -8.07 -1.84 10.50
N GLY A 199 -7.26 -2.34 11.45
CA GLY A 199 -7.68 -3.27 12.48
C GLY A 199 -7.19 -4.70 12.28
N ILE A 200 -6.33 -4.95 11.29
CA ILE A 200 -5.87 -6.30 10.92
C ILE A 200 -5.27 -7.05 12.11
N HIS A 201 -4.41 -6.39 12.90
CA HIS A 201 -3.81 -7.01 14.08
C HIS A 201 -4.80 -7.24 15.24
N GLN A 202 -5.86 -6.44 15.35
CA GLN A 202 -6.92 -6.67 16.35
C GLN A 202 -7.76 -7.89 15.97
N VAL A 203 -8.10 -8.01 14.68
CA VAL A 203 -8.79 -9.18 14.11
C VAL A 203 -7.94 -10.42 14.33
N LEU A 204 -6.64 -10.39 13.98
CA LEU A 204 -5.73 -11.49 14.24
C LEU A 204 -5.66 -11.84 15.72
N GLY A 205 -5.54 -10.85 16.61
CA GLY A 205 -5.53 -11.08 18.06
C GLY A 205 -6.79 -11.82 18.55
N ALA A 206 -7.97 -11.44 18.04
CA ALA A 206 -9.22 -12.13 18.34
C ALA A 206 -9.27 -13.57 17.77
N ILE A 207 -8.70 -13.81 16.58
CA ILE A 207 -8.58 -15.14 15.98
C ILE A 207 -7.66 -16.02 16.81
N LEU A 208 -6.47 -15.52 17.18
CA LEU A 208 -5.48 -16.28 17.95
C LEU A 208 -5.99 -16.58 19.36
N ASP A 209 -6.70 -15.64 20.00
CA ASP A 209 -7.37 -15.89 21.28
C ASP A 209 -8.49 -16.94 21.10
N ALA A 210 -9.32 -16.81 20.06
CA ALA A 210 -10.38 -17.77 19.80
C ALA A 210 -9.84 -19.20 19.59
N PHE A 211 -8.73 -19.33 18.86
CA PHE A 211 -8.02 -20.58 18.62
C PHE A 211 -7.38 -21.14 19.89
N ALA A 212 -6.60 -20.34 20.61
CA ALA A 212 -5.73 -20.81 21.70
C ALA A 212 -6.43 -20.96 23.05
N THR A 213 -7.44 -20.13 23.35
CA THR A 213 -8.05 -20.06 24.69
C THR A 213 -9.48 -20.59 24.70
N SER A 214 -10.28 -20.18 23.72
CA SER A 214 -11.71 -20.47 23.74
C SER A 214 -12.10 -21.77 23.01
N GLY A 215 -11.23 -22.30 22.15
CA GLY A 215 -11.52 -23.46 21.29
C GLY A 215 -12.72 -23.24 20.36
N ARG A 216 -13.12 -21.98 20.11
CA ARG A 216 -14.33 -21.64 19.34
C ARG A 216 -14.16 -21.82 17.85
N LEU A 217 -12.93 -21.88 17.36
CA LEU A 217 -12.65 -22.16 15.96
C LEU A 217 -12.61 -23.69 15.80
N PRO A 218 -13.58 -24.31 15.11
CA PRO A 218 -13.60 -25.75 14.85
C PRO A 218 -12.58 -26.11 13.76
N ILE A 219 -11.32 -25.76 13.98
CA ILE A 219 -10.20 -26.11 13.11
C ILE A 219 -9.67 -27.43 13.65
N SER A 220 -9.68 -28.48 12.82
CA SER A 220 -9.13 -29.77 13.23
C SER A 220 -7.64 -29.61 13.54
N ASN A 221 -7.24 -29.87 14.79
CA ASN A 221 -5.83 -30.09 15.14
C ASN A 221 -5.39 -31.54 14.82
N GLY A 222 -6.25 -32.32 14.17
CA GLY A 222 -6.15 -33.77 14.12
C GLY A 222 -5.49 -34.26 12.85
N SER A 223 -4.26 -34.78 13.01
CA SER A 223 -3.55 -35.78 12.18
C SER A 223 -3.83 -35.63 10.69
N LEU A 224 -2.87 -35.12 9.91
CA LEU A 224 -2.83 -35.17 8.43
C LEU A 224 -3.52 -36.44 7.91
N ASP A 225 -4.84 -36.40 7.74
CA ASP A 225 -5.63 -37.57 7.40
C ASP A 225 -5.75 -37.47 5.88
N LEU A 226 -4.84 -38.19 5.23
CA LEU A 226 -4.57 -38.11 3.79
C LEU A 226 -5.72 -38.66 2.92
N GLY A 227 -6.88 -38.90 3.54
CA GLY A 227 -8.11 -39.37 2.93
C GLY A 227 -8.84 -38.28 2.13
N VAL A 228 -8.72 -38.37 0.81
CA VAL A 228 -9.67 -37.99 -0.27
C VAL A 228 -10.23 -36.55 -0.34
N ASN A 229 -10.17 -35.71 0.70
CA ASN A 229 -10.83 -34.40 0.71
C ASN A 229 -9.81 -33.25 0.79
N THR A 230 -9.68 -32.46 -0.28
CA THR A 230 -8.72 -31.34 -0.39
C THR A 230 -8.93 -30.24 0.66
N ASN A 231 -10.15 -30.09 1.17
CA ASN A 231 -10.45 -29.13 2.24
C ASN A 231 -9.75 -29.47 3.57
N ILE A 232 -9.45 -30.75 3.84
CA ILE A 232 -8.80 -31.20 5.09
C ILE A 232 -7.34 -30.71 5.13
N VAL A 233 -6.61 -30.85 4.02
CA VAL A 233 -5.20 -30.43 3.93
C VAL A 233 -5.05 -28.91 4.12
N ARG A 234 -6.00 -28.13 3.62
CA ARG A 234 -6.01 -26.66 3.76
C ARG A 234 -6.30 -26.22 5.20
N ASP A 235 -7.23 -26.89 5.87
CA ASP A 235 -7.53 -26.65 7.28
C ASP A 235 -6.32 -27.01 8.17
N ASP A 236 -5.60 -28.09 7.85
CA ASP A 236 -4.39 -28.51 8.55
C ASP A 236 -3.23 -27.50 8.42
N ILE A 237 -3.00 -26.94 7.22
CA ILE A 237 -2.00 -25.88 7.01
C ILE A 237 -2.39 -24.62 7.78
N THR A 238 -3.68 -24.25 7.77
CA THR A 238 -4.18 -23.10 8.52
C THR A 238 -4.01 -23.31 10.03
N ALA A 239 -4.28 -24.52 10.53
CA ALA A 239 -4.07 -24.90 11.93
C ALA A 239 -2.60 -24.78 12.34
N LEU A 240 -1.68 -25.29 11.50
CA LEU A 240 -0.24 -25.20 11.72
C LEU A 240 0.21 -23.74 11.83
N ILE A 241 -0.26 -22.87 10.94
CA ILE A 241 0.11 -21.45 10.95
C ILE A 241 -0.43 -20.75 12.20
N LEU A 242 -1.69 -21.03 12.58
CA LEU A 242 -2.26 -20.49 13.81
C LEU A 242 -1.47 -20.98 15.04
N GLU A 243 -1.05 -22.24 15.06
CA GLU A 243 -0.21 -22.78 16.14
C GLU A 243 1.15 -22.07 16.19
N ILE A 244 1.82 -21.89 15.05
CA ILE A 244 3.08 -21.15 14.97
C ILE A 244 2.89 -19.71 15.46
N MET A 245 1.85 -19.01 15.00
CA MET A 245 1.54 -17.65 15.44
C MET A 245 1.30 -17.58 16.95
N VAL A 246 0.50 -18.49 17.52
CA VAL A 246 0.25 -18.54 18.98
C VAL A 246 1.55 -18.80 19.75
N ARG A 247 2.36 -19.76 19.30
CA ARG A 247 3.65 -20.09 19.92
C ARG A 247 4.61 -18.89 19.87
N GLN A 248 4.73 -18.22 18.72
CA GLN A 248 5.57 -17.04 18.57
C GLN A 248 5.08 -15.86 19.43
N THR A 249 3.77 -15.66 19.55
CA THR A 249 3.20 -14.66 20.47
C THR A 249 3.54 -14.99 21.92
N LYS A 250 3.39 -16.25 22.35
CA LYS A 250 3.74 -16.68 23.72
C LYS A 250 5.24 -16.58 24.02
N MET A 251 6.09 -16.83 23.02
CA MET A 251 7.55 -16.71 23.13
C MET A 251 8.04 -15.26 23.03
N GLY A 252 7.15 -14.28 22.77
CA GLY A 252 7.55 -12.88 22.58
C GLY A 252 8.33 -12.61 21.29
N MET A 253 8.23 -13.50 20.30
CA MET A 253 8.87 -13.36 18.98
C MET A 253 7.93 -12.76 17.92
N SER A 254 6.64 -12.61 18.24
CA SER A 254 5.66 -11.98 17.35
C SER A 254 5.87 -10.48 17.19
N SER A 255 5.35 -9.90 16.10
CA SER A 255 5.18 -8.46 16.00
C SER A 255 4.23 -7.96 17.11
N SER A 256 4.77 -7.33 18.16
CA SER A 256 3.99 -6.86 19.31
C SER A 256 3.44 -5.45 19.08
N VAL A 257 2.32 -5.12 19.74
CA VAL A 257 1.75 -3.75 19.74
C VAL A 257 2.77 -2.74 20.27
N ARG A 258 3.58 -3.14 21.26
CA ARG A 258 4.64 -2.31 21.83
C ARG A 258 5.73 -2.00 20.80
N ASP A 259 6.21 -3.00 20.08
CA ASP A 259 7.29 -2.84 19.11
C ASP A 259 6.84 -2.01 17.90
N ARG A 260 5.62 -2.23 17.42
CA ARG A 260 5.03 -1.40 16.35
C ARG A 260 4.74 0.02 16.83
N GLY A 261 4.22 0.20 18.05
CA GLY A 261 4.01 1.52 18.65
C GLY A 261 5.32 2.32 18.77
N ALA A 262 6.39 1.67 19.23
CA ALA A 262 7.74 2.27 19.27
C ALA A 262 8.24 2.63 17.87
N LEU A 263 8.05 1.76 16.88
CA LEU A 263 8.40 1.99 15.49
C LEU A 263 7.71 3.24 14.92
N TYR A 264 6.38 3.35 15.05
CA TYR A 264 5.64 4.49 14.52
C TYR A 264 6.03 5.81 15.19
N ARG A 265 6.23 5.78 16.51
CA ARG A 265 6.61 6.96 17.28
C ARG A 265 8.00 7.46 16.92
N THR A 266 8.97 6.54 16.83
CA THR A 266 10.36 6.88 16.49
C THR A 266 10.57 7.20 15.01
N SER A 267 9.80 6.60 14.09
CA SER A 267 9.99 6.79 12.65
C SER A 267 9.10 7.89 12.08
N LEU A 268 7.81 7.92 12.46
CA LEU A 268 6.81 8.83 11.88
C LEU A 268 6.36 9.95 12.85
N GLY A 269 6.62 9.77 14.15
CA GLY A 269 6.07 10.64 15.19
C GLY A 269 4.59 10.37 15.47
N TRP A 270 4.05 9.28 14.92
CA TRP A 270 2.64 8.92 15.06
C TRP A 270 2.42 7.99 16.23
N GLU A 271 1.28 8.16 16.91
CA GLU A 271 0.85 7.27 17.98
C GLU A 271 -0.21 6.29 17.48
N SER A 272 0.00 5.01 17.76
CA SER A 272 -1.04 4.00 17.59
C SER A 272 -2.04 4.09 18.74
N LEU A 273 -3.34 4.04 18.41
CA LEU A 273 -4.42 3.97 19.40
C LEU A 273 -4.25 2.76 20.34
N LEU A 274 -3.70 1.65 19.83
CA LEU A 274 -3.45 0.44 20.61
C LEU A 274 -2.22 0.56 21.51
N ALA A 275 -1.22 1.35 21.09
CA ALA A 275 -0.01 1.56 21.88
C ALA A 275 -0.13 2.71 22.89
N LYS A 276 -1.10 3.62 22.72
CA LYS A 276 -1.31 4.78 23.61
C LYS A 276 -1.42 4.39 25.10
N PRO A 277 -2.14 3.33 25.51
CA PRO A 277 -2.19 2.92 26.92
C PRO A 277 -0.84 2.45 27.49
N LEU A 278 0.10 2.07 26.64
CA LEU A 278 1.39 1.50 27.04
C LEU A 278 2.41 2.56 27.50
N LYS A 279 2.12 3.86 27.28
CA LYS A 279 2.98 5.00 27.70
C LYS A 279 4.46 4.76 27.38
N LEU A 280 4.77 4.55 26.10
CA LEU A 280 6.12 4.21 25.66
C LEU A 280 7.08 5.41 25.79
N ASP A 281 8.16 5.26 26.55
CA ASP A 281 9.22 6.28 26.73
C ASP A 281 10.21 6.38 25.56
N THR A 282 9.76 6.06 24.34
CA THR A 282 10.61 6.09 23.14
C THR A 282 10.74 7.52 22.59
N GLU A 283 11.82 7.83 21.87
CA GLU A 283 11.98 9.13 21.22
C GLU A 283 10.88 9.34 20.15
N VAL A 284 10.35 10.57 20.05
CA VAL A 284 9.34 10.93 19.04
C VAL A 284 10.01 11.62 17.87
N ASN A 285 9.75 11.17 16.65
CA ASN A 285 10.08 11.95 15.47
C ASN A 285 9.08 13.10 15.28
N THR A 286 9.33 14.22 15.97
CA THR A 286 8.45 15.40 15.94
C THR A 286 8.44 16.13 14.58
N GLY A 287 9.40 15.82 13.70
CA GLY A 287 9.57 16.50 12.42
C GLY A 287 8.81 15.86 11.25
N PHE A 288 8.73 14.53 11.21
CA PHE A 288 8.25 13.79 10.04
C PHE A 288 6.83 14.20 9.62
N SER A 289 5.83 14.06 10.51
CA SER A 289 4.41 14.29 10.17
C SER A 289 4.19 15.70 9.59
N ASN A 290 4.77 16.71 10.23
CA ASN A 290 4.69 18.11 9.80
C ASN A 290 5.31 18.32 8.41
N LEU A 291 6.51 17.78 8.18
CA LEU A 291 7.23 17.95 6.92
C LEU A 291 6.59 17.15 5.78
N PHE A 292 6.07 15.96 6.06
CA PHE A 292 5.39 15.15 5.06
C PHE A 292 4.09 15.80 4.60
N HIS A 293 3.23 16.25 5.53
CA HIS A 293 2.01 16.97 5.16
C HIS A 293 2.29 18.32 4.50
N ARG A 294 3.35 19.03 4.92
CA ARG A 294 3.81 20.25 4.24
C ARG A 294 4.28 19.97 2.81
N PHE A 295 4.98 18.85 2.59
CA PHE A 295 5.34 18.41 1.25
C PHE A 295 4.09 18.16 0.38
N ILE A 296 3.10 17.43 0.91
CA ILE A 296 1.84 17.18 0.19
C ILE A 296 1.13 18.50 -0.16
N PHE A 297 1.03 19.43 0.79
CA PHE A 297 0.47 20.76 0.56
C PHE A 297 1.20 21.52 -0.56
N ASN A 298 2.53 21.61 -0.48
CA ASN A 298 3.35 22.31 -1.49
C ASN A 298 3.23 21.64 -2.88
N ALA A 299 3.11 20.32 -2.94
CA ALA A 299 2.91 19.60 -4.20
C ALA A 299 1.53 19.91 -4.81
N LEU A 300 0.49 20.00 -3.98
CA LEU A 300 -0.85 20.41 -4.43
C LEU A 300 -0.88 21.86 -4.92
N GLU A 301 -0.15 22.78 -4.27
CA GLU A 301 0.03 24.15 -4.76
C GLU A 301 0.74 24.17 -6.12
N PHE A 302 1.80 23.37 -6.28
CA PHE A 302 2.48 23.20 -7.56
C PHE A 302 1.52 22.76 -8.67
N TYR A 303 0.65 21.76 -8.44
CA TYR A 303 -0.32 21.33 -9.45
C TYR A 303 -1.37 22.40 -9.74
N ARG A 304 -1.82 23.15 -8.72
CA ARG A 304 -2.76 24.27 -8.90
C ARG A 304 -2.15 25.36 -9.78
N ASP A 305 -0.92 25.77 -9.48
CA ASP A 305 -0.20 26.80 -10.23
C ASP A 305 0.06 26.36 -11.67
N LYS A 306 0.43 25.09 -11.88
CA LYS A 306 0.60 24.51 -13.21
C LYS A 306 -0.70 24.55 -14.02
N ARG A 307 -1.82 24.09 -13.45
CA ARG A 307 -3.14 24.12 -14.12
C ARG A 307 -3.57 25.56 -14.44
N LEU A 308 -3.32 26.50 -13.53
CA LEU A 308 -3.61 27.93 -13.73
C LEU A 308 -2.74 28.53 -14.83
N ALA A 309 -1.45 28.21 -14.87
CA ALA A 309 -0.55 28.68 -15.91
C ALA A 309 -0.95 28.16 -17.30
N VAL A 310 -1.38 26.89 -17.39
CA VAL A 310 -1.93 26.30 -18.64
C VAL A 310 -3.21 27.03 -19.07
N ALA A 311 -4.10 27.35 -18.13
CA ALA A 311 -5.34 28.08 -18.43
C ALA A 311 -5.08 29.51 -18.94
N ILE A 312 -4.11 30.23 -18.36
CA ILE A 312 -3.74 31.60 -18.77
C ILE A 312 -3.07 31.61 -20.15
N GLN A 313 -2.22 30.62 -20.45
CA GLN A 313 -1.43 30.59 -21.69
C GLN A 313 -2.21 30.17 -22.95
N SER A 314 -3.54 29.98 -22.84
CA SER A 314 -4.50 29.70 -23.93
C SER A 314 -3.91 29.05 -25.21
N THR A 315 -4.09 27.72 -25.34
CA THR A 315 -3.98 26.90 -26.57
C THR A 315 -2.64 26.85 -27.34
N ALA A 316 -1.68 27.76 -27.15
CA ALA A 316 -0.46 27.81 -27.97
C ALA A 316 0.74 27.01 -27.40
N VAL A 317 0.75 26.71 -26.10
CA VAL A 317 1.85 25.95 -25.46
C VAL A 317 1.27 24.91 -24.48
N PRO A 318 1.38 23.61 -24.77
CA PRO A 318 0.82 22.54 -23.92
C PRO A 318 1.54 22.36 -22.57
N THR A 319 2.67 23.03 -22.35
CA THR A 319 3.47 22.96 -21.12
C THR A 319 3.73 24.36 -20.57
N ALA A 320 2.84 24.84 -19.71
CA ALA A 320 3.07 26.07 -18.97
C ALA A 320 4.08 25.84 -17.84
N ARG A 321 5.08 26.72 -17.73
CA ARG A 321 6.16 26.58 -16.76
C ARG A 321 5.66 26.91 -15.34
N PRO A 322 5.87 26.01 -14.36
CA PRO A 322 5.54 26.29 -12.97
C PRO A 322 6.48 27.35 -12.38
N SER A 323 6.09 27.89 -11.23
CA SER A 323 6.91 28.84 -10.47
C SER A 323 8.19 28.18 -9.95
N VAL A 324 9.35 28.75 -10.28
CA VAL A 324 10.66 28.32 -9.78
C VAL A 324 10.72 28.39 -8.24
N ALA A 325 10.06 29.37 -7.64
CA ALA A 325 10.01 29.51 -6.18
C ALA A 325 9.30 28.33 -5.50
N THR A 326 8.28 27.76 -6.14
CA THR A 326 7.55 26.58 -5.65
C THR A 326 8.44 25.34 -5.71
N LEU A 327 9.22 25.17 -6.80
CA LEU A 327 10.18 24.08 -6.94
C LEU A 327 11.31 24.15 -5.91
N ILE A 328 11.85 25.35 -5.64
CA ILE A 328 12.86 25.56 -4.59
C ILE A 328 12.28 25.19 -3.21
N THR A 329 11.07 25.68 -2.90
CA THR A 329 10.40 25.38 -1.63
C THR A 329 10.14 23.88 -1.44
N LEU A 330 9.76 23.17 -2.51
CA LEU A 330 9.61 21.72 -2.50
C LEU A 330 10.96 21.02 -2.27
N SER A 331 12.00 21.41 -2.99
CA SER A 331 13.37 20.91 -2.81
C SER A 331 13.83 21.05 -1.35
N ASP A 332 13.69 22.23 -0.75
CA ASP A 332 14.09 22.47 0.64
C ASP A 332 13.27 21.63 1.63
N THR A 333 11.97 21.48 1.37
CA THR A 333 11.10 20.62 2.20
C THR A 333 11.53 19.16 2.12
N ILE A 334 11.89 18.68 0.92
CA ILE A 334 12.38 17.31 0.71
C ILE A 334 13.72 17.09 1.43
N ASP A 335 14.66 18.03 1.34
CA ASP A 335 15.97 17.91 2.02
C ASP A 335 15.81 17.76 3.53
N VAL A 336 14.93 18.55 4.15
CA VAL A 336 14.65 18.46 5.60
C VAL A 336 13.85 17.20 5.93
N LEU A 337 12.92 16.78 5.08
CA LEU A 337 12.16 15.54 5.27
C LEU A 337 13.05 14.29 5.22
N LYS A 338 13.99 14.21 4.26
CA LYS A 338 14.93 13.08 4.16
C LYS A 338 15.75 12.89 5.43
N LYS A 339 16.18 13.98 6.08
CA LYS A 339 16.88 13.93 7.38
C LYS A 339 16.03 13.27 8.47
N ARG A 340 14.70 13.32 8.38
CA ARG A 340 13.79 12.64 9.32
C ARG A 340 13.64 11.14 9.04
N PHE A 341 14.14 10.61 7.92
CA PHE A 341 14.13 9.17 7.65
C PHE A 341 15.25 8.42 8.38
N GLU A 342 16.27 9.12 8.88
CA GLU A 342 17.41 8.51 9.58
C GLU A 342 16.98 7.65 10.78
N ALA A 343 15.92 8.06 11.49
CA ALA A 343 15.38 7.29 12.61
C ALA A 343 14.92 5.88 12.22
N PHE A 344 14.45 5.68 10.97
CA PHE A 344 14.09 4.35 10.47
C PHE A 344 15.31 3.46 10.20
N SER A 345 16.46 4.05 9.86
CA SER A 345 17.67 3.32 9.52
C SER A 345 18.28 2.56 10.71
N TYR A 346 17.77 2.78 11.93
CA TYR A 346 18.16 2.00 13.10
C TYR A 346 17.69 0.54 12.98
N GLY A 347 18.60 -0.42 13.20
CA GLY A 347 18.35 -1.85 12.92
C GLY A 347 17.11 -2.43 13.62
N ARG A 348 16.77 -1.96 14.82
CA ARG A 348 15.55 -2.38 15.53
C ARG A 348 14.27 -1.90 14.84
N ASN A 349 14.26 -0.68 14.32
CA ASN A 349 13.11 -0.14 13.59
C ASN A 349 12.92 -0.90 12.27
N TYR A 350 14.01 -1.17 11.56
CA TYR A 350 13.98 -2.02 10.38
C TYR A 350 13.41 -3.42 10.67
N TYR A 351 13.91 -4.09 11.70
CA TYR A 351 13.40 -5.40 12.12
C TYR A 351 11.92 -5.36 12.50
N ASN A 352 11.51 -4.38 13.30
CA ASN A 352 10.12 -4.21 13.73
C ASN A 352 9.18 -3.96 12.55
N ALA A 353 9.63 -3.22 11.53
CA ALA A 353 8.88 -3.00 10.31
C ALA A 353 8.75 -4.30 9.50
N LEU A 354 9.85 -5.03 9.30
CA LEU A 354 9.84 -6.30 8.58
C LEU A 354 8.93 -7.33 9.27
N ALA A 355 9.08 -7.50 10.59
CA ALA A 355 8.22 -8.37 11.38
C ALA A 355 6.76 -7.92 11.32
N GLY A 356 6.51 -6.61 11.40
CA GLY A 356 5.17 -6.04 11.21
C GLY A 356 4.55 -6.44 9.88
N ILE A 357 5.26 -6.24 8.77
CA ILE A 357 4.78 -6.54 7.42
C ILE A 357 4.51 -8.04 7.24
N VAL A 358 5.44 -8.91 7.65
CA VAL A 358 5.22 -10.38 7.60
C VAL A 358 3.93 -10.73 8.35
N TRP A 359 3.76 -10.22 9.57
CA TRP A 359 2.58 -10.50 10.39
C TRP A 359 1.29 -9.90 9.81
N THR A 360 1.34 -8.72 9.19
CA THR A 360 0.18 -8.11 8.54
C THR A 360 -0.26 -8.93 7.33
N VAL A 361 0.67 -9.28 6.44
CA VAL A 361 0.36 -10.05 5.23
C VAL A 361 -0.15 -11.46 5.60
N SER A 362 0.47 -12.11 6.58
CA SER A 362 0.03 -13.40 7.12
C SER A 362 -1.34 -13.29 7.82
N ALA A 363 -1.61 -12.20 8.53
CA ALA A 363 -2.93 -11.98 9.12
C ALA A 363 -4.03 -11.89 8.06
N MET A 364 -3.77 -11.17 6.97
CA MET A 364 -4.74 -11.03 5.88
C MET A 364 -5.03 -12.39 5.22
N SER A 365 -4.00 -13.22 4.99
CA SER A 365 -4.21 -14.57 4.44
C SER A 365 -5.02 -15.44 5.41
N VAL A 366 -4.67 -15.48 6.71
CA VAL A 366 -5.44 -16.21 7.73
C VAL A 366 -6.90 -15.76 7.79
N ILE A 367 -7.19 -14.46 7.70
CA ILE A 367 -8.58 -13.95 7.66
C ILE A 367 -9.31 -14.47 6.41
N ARG A 368 -8.65 -14.46 5.23
CA ARG A 368 -9.23 -14.97 3.98
C ARG A 368 -9.59 -16.45 4.12
N GLU A 369 -8.68 -17.25 4.68
CA GLU A 369 -8.88 -18.69 4.87
C GLU A 369 -10.01 -19.00 5.85
N LEU A 370 -10.05 -18.27 6.97
CA LEU A 370 -11.03 -18.53 8.03
C LEU A 370 -12.39 -17.86 7.78
N ARG A 371 -12.59 -17.11 6.70
CA ARG A 371 -13.81 -16.29 6.49
C ARG A 371 -15.11 -17.06 6.73
N GLY A 372 -15.21 -18.29 6.21
CA GLY A 372 -16.39 -19.14 6.38
C GLY A 372 -16.60 -19.54 7.84
N THR A 373 -15.52 -19.97 8.50
CA THR A 373 -15.49 -20.36 9.92
C THR A 373 -15.80 -19.19 10.86
N LEU A 374 -15.43 -17.97 10.47
CA LEU A 374 -15.72 -16.75 11.22
C LEU A 374 -17.18 -16.27 11.08
N GLY A 375 -17.98 -16.92 10.22
CA GLY A 375 -19.37 -16.51 9.94
C GLY A 375 -19.49 -15.32 9.00
N ILE A 376 -18.44 -15.02 8.21
CA ILE A 376 -18.52 -14.01 7.15
C ILE A 376 -19.33 -14.59 5.98
N PRO A 377 -20.34 -13.89 5.47
CA PRO A 377 -21.15 -14.40 4.36
C PRO A 377 -20.30 -14.69 3.13
N SER A 378 -20.58 -15.79 2.42
CA SER A 378 -19.82 -16.23 1.24
C SER A 378 -19.81 -15.21 0.08
N ALA A 379 -20.75 -14.27 0.08
CA ALA A 379 -20.80 -13.17 -0.89
C ALA A 379 -19.69 -12.12 -0.71
N PHE A 380 -18.93 -12.17 0.38
CA PHE A 380 -17.81 -11.27 0.66
C PHE A 380 -16.51 -11.96 0.23
N GLU A 381 -16.21 -11.88 -1.06
CA GLU A 381 -15.10 -12.63 -1.66
C GLU A 381 -13.80 -11.85 -1.64
N ALA A 382 -13.87 -10.52 -1.80
CA ALA A 382 -12.70 -9.67 -1.93
C ALA A 382 -12.21 -9.12 -0.59
N ALA A 383 -10.92 -8.78 -0.50
CA ALA A 383 -10.28 -8.29 0.73
C ALA A 383 -10.96 -7.04 1.28
N HIS A 384 -11.41 -6.15 0.40
CA HIS A 384 -12.16 -4.95 0.77
C HIS A 384 -13.54 -5.26 1.39
N GLU A 385 -14.05 -6.47 1.24
CA GLU A 385 -15.33 -6.90 1.81
C GLU A 385 -15.10 -7.69 3.10
N PHE A 386 -14.31 -8.77 3.05
CA PHE A 386 -14.20 -9.69 4.18
C PHE A 386 -13.35 -9.14 5.34
N ILE A 387 -12.36 -8.26 5.10
CA ILE A 387 -11.54 -7.70 6.19
C ILE A 387 -12.37 -6.76 7.08
N PRO A 388 -13.13 -5.79 6.54
CA PRO A 388 -14.07 -5.00 7.35
C PRO A 388 -15.13 -5.86 8.04
N ALA A 389 -15.65 -6.89 7.36
CA ALA A 389 -16.62 -7.80 7.97
C ALA A 389 -16.03 -8.56 9.18
N ALA A 390 -14.79 -9.04 9.06
CA ALA A 390 -14.08 -9.67 10.17
C ALA A 390 -13.88 -8.70 11.35
N TYR A 391 -13.59 -7.43 11.07
CA TYR A 391 -13.46 -6.38 12.08
C TYR A 391 -14.78 -6.13 12.82
N ASP A 392 -15.88 -5.97 12.10
CA ASP A 392 -17.22 -5.78 12.66
C ASP A 392 -17.60 -6.95 13.61
N LEU A 393 -17.41 -8.19 13.14
CA LEU A 393 -17.77 -9.39 13.88
C LEU A 393 -16.86 -9.65 15.10
N LEU A 394 -15.54 -9.59 14.90
CA LEU A 394 -14.59 -10.05 15.90
C LEU A 394 -14.11 -8.96 16.84
N VAL A 395 -14.01 -7.71 16.39
CA VAL A 395 -13.50 -6.60 17.20
C VAL A 395 -14.66 -5.79 17.77
N LEU A 396 -15.57 -5.32 16.92
CA LEU A 396 -16.71 -4.50 17.35
C LEU A 396 -17.87 -5.31 17.90
N LYS A 397 -17.85 -6.64 17.74
CA LYS A 397 -18.91 -7.58 18.18
C LYS A 397 -20.29 -7.19 17.67
N ARG A 398 -20.38 -6.68 16.44
CA ARG A 398 -21.62 -6.26 15.78
C ARG A 398 -21.85 -7.04 14.47
N PRO A 399 -23.09 -7.11 13.98
CA PRO A 399 -23.38 -7.69 12.67
C PRO A 399 -22.60 -7.00 11.54
N VAL A 400 -22.28 -7.76 10.48
CA VAL A 400 -21.62 -7.22 9.29
C VAL A 400 -22.50 -6.14 8.66
N THR A 401 -21.96 -4.94 8.50
CA THR A 401 -22.64 -3.81 7.84
C THR A 401 -21.93 -3.45 6.54
N ARG A 402 -22.70 -3.28 5.45
CA ARG A 402 -22.18 -2.61 4.24
C ARG A 402 -22.29 -1.11 4.48
N GLY A 403 -21.20 -0.49 4.90
CA GLY A 403 -21.12 0.96 5.07
C GLY A 403 -20.95 1.68 3.73
N ASP A 404 -21.35 2.96 3.68
CA ASP A 404 -21.20 3.81 2.48
C ASP A 404 -19.73 4.12 2.13
N VAL A 405 -18.84 4.10 3.14
CA VAL A 405 -17.40 4.30 2.96
C VAL A 405 -16.66 3.06 3.42
N ASN A 406 -15.96 2.41 2.49
CA ASN A 406 -15.22 1.20 2.78
C ASN A 406 -13.92 1.51 3.55
N ARG A 407 -13.88 1.14 4.84
CA ARG A 407 -12.71 1.32 5.72
C ARG A 407 -11.43 0.75 5.11
N TYR A 408 -11.53 -0.40 4.44
CA TYR A 408 -10.39 -1.07 3.83
C TYR A 408 -9.78 -0.22 2.72
N GLU A 409 -10.61 0.24 1.77
CA GLU A 409 -10.15 1.00 0.61
C GLU A 409 -9.50 2.32 1.02
N VAL A 410 -10.08 3.02 1.99
CA VAL A 410 -9.52 4.30 2.47
C VAL A 410 -8.17 4.08 3.13
N HIS A 411 -8.03 3.11 4.04
CA HIS A 411 -6.75 2.84 4.71
C HIS A 411 -5.70 2.30 3.73
N ARG A 412 -6.08 1.39 2.82
CA ARG A 412 -5.18 0.87 1.77
C ARG A 412 -4.72 1.98 0.83
N SER A 413 -5.59 2.90 0.46
CA SER A 413 -5.24 4.04 -0.40
C SER A 413 -4.26 4.99 0.30
N CYS A 414 -4.45 5.27 1.59
CA CYS A 414 -3.46 6.02 2.37
C CYS A 414 -2.12 5.26 2.45
N ALA A 415 -2.16 3.96 2.74
CA ALA A 415 -0.98 3.11 2.86
C ALA A 415 -0.13 3.09 1.58
N VAL A 416 -0.76 2.77 0.44
CA VAL A 416 -0.07 2.60 -0.84
C VAL A 416 0.44 3.93 -1.37
N ASN A 417 -0.42 4.95 -1.46
CA ASN A 417 -0.01 6.25 -2.00
C ASN A 417 1.05 6.92 -1.11
N GLY A 418 0.88 6.87 0.22
CA GLY A 418 1.84 7.43 1.17
C GLY A 418 3.19 6.72 1.11
N ARG A 419 3.19 5.38 1.07
CA ARG A 419 4.40 4.56 0.89
C ARG A 419 5.12 4.92 -0.40
N ASP A 420 4.41 4.90 -1.52
CA ASP A 420 5.03 5.05 -2.84
C ASP A 420 5.61 6.45 -3.04
N ILE A 421 4.96 7.49 -2.52
CA ILE A 421 5.53 8.86 -2.48
C ILE A 421 6.84 8.87 -1.68
N LEU A 422 6.86 8.26 -0.49
CA LEU A 422 8.04 8.26 0.38
C LEU A 422 9.19 7.40 -0.19
N LEU A 423 8.87 6.30 -0.86
CA LEU A 423 9.84 5.49 -1.60
C LEU A 423 10.51 6.32 -2.71
N ASP A 424 9.72 6.97 -3.55
CA ASP A 424 10.25 7.84 -4.60
C ASP A 424 11.14 8.95 -4.03
N LEU A 425 10.71 9.54 -2.92
CA LEU A 425 11.47 10.58 -2.23
C LEU A 425 12.85 10.10 -1.80
N GLU A 426 13.08 8.84 -1.41
CA GLU A 426 14.41 8.37 -1.02
C GLU A 426 15.45 8.55 -2.13
N VAL A 427 15.06 8.39 -3.40
CA VAL A 427 15.98 8.29 -4.55
C VAL A 427 15.90 9.44 -5.55
N VAL A 428 14.88 10.29 -5.48
CA VAL A 428 14.76 11.45 -6.37
C VAL A 428 15.86 12.48 -6.07
N ASP A 429 16.48 12.99 -7.14
CA ASP A 429 17.45 14.08 -7.09
C ASP A 429 16.74 15.43 -7.09
N HIS A 430 16.12 15.73 -5.95
CA HIS A 430 15.37 16.98 -5.71
C HIS A 430 16.19 18.26 -5.83
N ARG A 431 17.53 18.17 -5.87
CA ARG A 431 18.41 19.34 -6.05
C ARG A 431 18.41 19.87 -7.48
N LYS A 432 18.00 19.04 -8.44
CA LYS A 432 17.71 19.43 -9.83
C LYS A 432 16.29 20.00 -9.90
N ASN A 433 16.15 21.23 -9.42
CA ASN A 433 14.89 21.92 -9.19
C ASN A 433 14.61 23.06 -10.18
N GLN A 434 15.39 23.16 -11.28
CA GLN A 434 15.06 24.09 -12.35
C GLN A 434 13.90 23.54 -13.20
N PRO A 435 13.15 24.41 -13.91
CA PRO A 435 12.07 23.95 -14.78
C PRO A 435 12.57 23.00 -15.87
N GLY A 436 11.85 21.89 -16.06
CA GLY A 436 12.22 20.80 -16.98
C GLY A 436 13.34 19.88 -16.48
N GLU A 437 13.72 20.00 -15.21
CA GLU A 437 14.62 19.06 -14.55
C GLU A 437 13.87 17.97 -13.76
N GLU A 438 14.65 17.09 -13.12
CA GLU A 438 14.17 15.86 -12.51
C GLU A 438 13.08 16.06 -11.45
N LEU A 439 13.14 17.12 -10.64
CA LEU A 439 12.12 17.38 -9.62
C LEU A 439 10.75 17.67 -10.26
N GLU A 440 10.71 18.47 -11.34
CA GLU A 440 9.46 18.78 -12.04
C GLU A 440 8.92 17.54 -12.76
N ASP A 441 9.79 16.81 -13.46
CA ASP A 441 9.43 15.57 -14.16
C ASP A 441 8.84 14.54 -13.19
N TRP A 442 9.46 14.38 -12.01
CA TRP A 442 8.97 13.50 -10.97
C TRP A 442 7.63 13.95 -10.38
N LEU A 443 7.47 15.23 -10.06
CA LEU A 443 6.18 15.77 -9.55
C LEU A 443 5.05 15.48 -10.53
N ASN A 444 5.30 15.66 -11.82
CA ASN A 444 4.33 15.34 -12.86
C ASN A 444 3.96 13.84 -12.89
N GLN A 445 4.92 12.96 -12.61
CA GLN A 445 4.72 11.51 -12.55
C GLN A 445 3.90 11.08 -11.32
N ILE A 446 4.03 11.78 -10.18
CA ILE A 446 3.40 11.36 -8.92
C ILE A 446 2.09 12.07 -8.57
N GLU A 447 1.59 12.97 -9.42
CA GLU A 447 0.36 13.75 -9.18
C GLU A 447 -0.82 12.88 -8.72
N ALA A 448 -1.06 11.74 -9.41
CA ALA A 448 -2.13 10.81 -9.07
C ALA A 448 -1.98 10.21 -7.66
N LYS A 449 -0.75 9.93 -7.22
CA LYS A 449 -0.48 9.41 -5.87
C LYS A 449 -0.71 10.47 -4.81
N VAL A 450 -0.28 11.71 -5.07
CA VAL A 450 -0.48 12.84 -4.13
C VAL A 450 -1.96 13.12 -3.93
N GLU A 451 -2.75 13.21 -5.00
CA GLU A 451 -4.20 13.41 -4.92
C GLU A 451 -4.92 12.18 -4.31
N GLY A 452 -4.43 10.97 -4.60
CA GLY A 452 -4.90 9.72 -4.00
C GLY A 452 -4.70 9.71 -2.48
N TYR A 453 -3.50 10.08 -2.01
CA TYR A 453 -3.20 10.21 -0.59
C TYR A 453 -4.06 11.29 0.07
N ARG A 454 -4.14 12.49 -0.51
CA ARG A 454 -4.96 13.61 -0.01
C ARG A 454 -6.42 13.20 0.15
N THR A 455 -7.01 12.58 -0.88
CA THR A 455 -8.42 12.17 -0.87
C THR A 455 -8.69 11.13 0.21
N ALA A 456 -7.83 10.10 0.28
CA ALA A 456 -7.96 9.06 1.29
C ALA A 456 -7.76 9.62 2.72
N TYR A 457 -6.77 10.49 2.92
CA TYR A 457 -6.51 11.15 4.19
C TYR A 457 -7.69 12.02 4.63
N ARG A 458 -8.27 12.79 3.72
CA ARG A 458 -9.48 13.60 3.98
C ARG A 458 -10.67 12.72 4.35
N ASN A 459 -10.88 11.62 3.65
CA ASN A 459 -11.96 10.68 3.99
C ASN A 459 -11.76 10.03 5.37
N LEU A 460 -10.51 9.84 5.79
CA LEU A 460 -10.16 9.23 7.08
C LEU A 460 -10.20 10.20 8.26
N THR A 461 -9.87 11.47 8.03
CA THR A 461 -9.65 12.46 9.11
C THR A 461 -10.62 13.66 9.07
N GLY A 462 -11.31 13.86 7.95
CA GLY A 462 -12.06 15.08 7.66
C GLY A 462 -11.19 16.28 7.24
N ILE A 463 -9.86 16.13 7.25
CA ILE A 463 -8.92 17.24 7.04
C ILE A 463 -8.40 17.23 5.61
N ASP A 464 -8.57 18.35 4.91
CA ASP A 464 -8.05 18.53 3.56
C ASP A 464 -6.64 19.13 3.59
N LEU A 465 -5.64 18.31 3.25
CA LEU A 465 -4.23 18.71 3.16
C LEU A 465 -3.96 19.76 2.07
N GLY A 466 -4.91 20.04 1.17
CA GLY A 466 -4.81 21.13 0.20
C GLY A 466 -5.33 22.49 0.68
N ALA A 467 -6.00 22.55 1.84
CA ALA A 467 -6.63 23.77 2.34
C ALA A 467 -5.75 24.59 3.30
N SER A 468 -4.84 23.94 4.04
CA SER A 468 -3.95 24.60 4.99
C SER A 468 -2.63 23.84 5.13
N ALA A 469 -1.52 24.58 5.21
CA ALA A 469 -0.20 24.05 5.56
C ALA A 469 -0.03 23.82 7.07
N SER A 470 -0.96 24.29 7.91
CA SER A 470 -0.84 24.19 9.37
C SER A 470 -1.29 22.81 9.88
N SER A 471 -0.36 22.13 10.54
CA SER A 471 -0.47 20.76 11.03
C SER A 471 -0.94 20.67 12.50
N ALA A 472 -2.04 21.33 12.85
CA ALA A 472 -2.68 21.10 14.16
C ALA A 472 -3.43 19.74 14.23
N VAL A 473 -2.94 18.71 13.54
CA VAL A 473 -3.80 17.67 12.96
C VAL A 473 -3.87 16.37 13.78
N GLU A 474 -2.86 15.99 14.57
CA GLU A 474 -2.83 14.60 15.09
C GLU A 474 -3.04 14.41 16.61
N GLN A 475 -3.16 15.49 17.39
CA GLN A 475 -3.70 15.35 18.76
C GLN A 475 -5.24 15.27 18.77
N GLN A 476 -5.93 15.67 17.69
CA GLN A 476 -7.40 15.75 17.63
C GLN A 476 -8.09 14.66 16.79
N VAL A 477 -7.41 14.04 15.81
CA VAL A 477 -7.95 12.89 15.05
C VAL A 477 -8.15 11.64 15.94
N GLN A 478 -7.64 11.67 17.18
CA GLN A 478 -7.84 10.64 18.20
C GLN A 478 -9.30 10.51 18.71
N ALA A 479 -10.21 11.43 18.35
CA ALA A 479 -11.57 11.47 18.91
C ALA A 479 -12.70 11.05 17.94
N ALA A 480 -12.43 10.86 16.65
CA ALA A 480 -13.47 10.70 15.62
C ALA A 480 -13.52 9.33 14.92
N ALA A 481 -12.85 8.29 15.44
CA ALA A 481 -12.87 6.93 14.88
C ALA A 481 -13.21 5.88 15.94
#